data_AF-A0A402AI08-F1
#
_entry.id   AF-A0A402AI08-F1
#
_cell.length_a   1.000
_cell.length_b   1.000
_cell.length_c   1.000
_cell.angle_alpha   90.00
_cell.angle_beta   90.00
_cell.angle_gamma   90.00
#
_symmetry.space_group_name_H-M   'P 1'
#
loop_
_entity.id
_entity.type
_entity.pdbx_description
1 polymer ?
#
loop_
_entity_poly.entity_id
_entity_poly.type
_entity_poly.pdbx_seq_one_letter_code
_entity_poly.pdbx_strand_id
1 'polypeptide(L)'
;MVFFVGLGRGIGGGLAVNGRVYHGATGTAGEIGHMIVTEDGPRCSCGGIGHLEAIASAYAIVRTMIGLSVEYPETEAAIRRITDGRAERITVEQIFKLAAEGDQVAQRVVHGVHTYLGLALANIVQLVNPSMIILGGPGANAGELLIAPLSERIHELCLPEASQSLRVAQSSLGSEAPLVGAVTLALQDL
;
A
#
# COMPACT_ATOMS: atom_id res chain seq x y z
N MET A 1 6.20 -6.61 -18.19
CA MET A 1 5.21 -5.59 -17.80
C MET A 1 5.33 -5.37 -16.30
N VAL A 2 5.31 -4.12 -15.84
CA VAL A 2 5.52 -3.80 -14.43
C VAL A 2 4.33 -3.00 -13.92
N PHE A 3 3.89 -3.29 -12.70
CA PHE A 3 2.88 -2.52 -12.00
C PHE A 3 3.54 -1.79 -10.83
N PHE A 4 3.39 -0.48 -10.74
CA PHE A 4 3.84 0.34 -9.63
C PHE A 4 2.65 0.66 -8.70
N VAL A 5 2.88 0.64 -7.40
CA VAL A 5 1.90 0.98 -6.36
C VAL A 5 2.51 2.05 -5.46
N GLY A 6 1.93 3.24 -5.46
CA GLY A 6 2.32 4.32 -4.56
C GLY A 6 1.48 4.29 -3.28
N LEU A 7 2.10 4.00 -2.13
CA LEU A 7 1.49 3.99 -0.81
C LEU A 7 1.87 5.27 -0.05
N GLY A 8 1.05 6.31 -0.17
CA GLY A 8 1.31 7.62 0.43
C GLY A 8 0.10 8.14 1.20
N ARG A 9 -0.18 9.45 1.06
CA ARG A 9 -1.42 10.03 1.58
C ARG A 9 -2.65 9.33 1.00
N GLY A 10 -2.57 8.98 -0.27
CA GLY A 10 -3.52 8.11 -0.97
C GLY A 10 -2.87 6.82 -1.45
N ILE A 11 -3.60 6.07 -2.28
CA ILE A 11 -3.04 4.94 -3.04
C ILE A 11 -3.21 5.19 -4.53
N GLY A 12 -2.10 5.18 -5.26
CA GLY A 12 -2.10 5.24 -6.73
C GLY A 12 -1.44 4.00 -7.33
N GLY A 13 -1.76 3.73 -8.58
CA GLY A 13 -1.17 2.65 -9.37
C GLY A 13 -0.70 3.15 -10.73
N GLY A 14 0.29 2.47 -11.30
CA GLY A 14 0.80 2.75 -12.63
C GLY A 14 1.18 1.47 -13.35
N LEU A 15 0.64 1.26 -14.55
CA LEU A 15 0.96 0.10 -15.38
C LEU A 15 1.94 0.50 -16.47
N ALA A 16 3.08 -0.18 -16.56
CA ALA A 16 4.05 -0.01 -17.63
C ALA A 16 4.08 -1.22 -18.56
N VAL A 17 3.68 -1.02 -19.82
CA VAL A 17 3.63 -2.03 -20.88
C VAL A 17 4.66 -1.67 -21.95
N ASN A 18 5.58 -2.58 -22.26
CA ASN A 18 6.65 -2.36 -23.25
C ASN A 18 7.43 -1.05 -23.03
N GLY A 19 7.73 -0.73 -21.77
CA GLY A 19 8.48 0.48 -21.39
C GLY A 19 7.68 1.79 -21.44
N ARG A 20 6.38 1.73 -21.70
CA ARG A 20 5.49 2.91 -21.76
C ARG A 20 4.43 2.83 -20.68
N VAL A 21 4.11 3.98 -20.09
CA VAL A 21 3.00 4.06 -19.13
C VAL A 21 1.68 3.89 -19.88
N TYR A 22 0.83 3.01 -19.38
CA TYR A 22 -0.51 2.80 -19.88
C TYR A 22 -1.47 3.74 -19.16
N HIS A 23 -2.05 4.67 -19.92
CA HIS A 23 -2.92 5.73 -19.40
C HIS A 23 -4.42 5.38 -19.43
N GLY A 24 -4.81 4.37 -20.22
CA GLY A 24 -6.22 4.08 -20.49
C GLY A 24 -6.90 5.16 -21.35
N ALA A 25 -8.22 5.05 -21.51
CA ALA A 25 -8.98 5.91 -22.43
C ALA A 25 -9.03 7.39 -22.02
N THR A 26 -9.00 7.67 -20.71
CA THR A 26 -9.17 9.02 -20.13
C THR A 26 -8.00 9.45 -19.26
N GLY A 27 -6.89 8.72 -19.29
CA GLY A 27 -5.73 9.03 -18.44
C GLY A 27 -5.82 8.52 -16.99
N THR A 28 -6.86 7.76 -16.65
CA THR A 28 -7.15 7.32 -15.26
C THR A 28 -6.89 5.83 -15.03
N ALA A 29 -6.20 5.15 -15.94
CA ALA A 29 -5.79 3.77 -15.68
C ALA A 29 -4.83 3.74 -14.49
N GLY A 30 -5.07 2.83 -13.54
CA GLY A 30 -4.24 2.71 -12.34
C GLY A 30 -4.80 3.39 -11.09
N GLU A 31 -6.03 3.92 -11.10
CA GLU A 31 -6.74 4.43 -9.91
C GLU A 31 -7.15 3.32 -8.91
N ILE A 32 -6.19 2.48 -8.52
CA ILE A 32 -6.39 1.30 -7.69
C ILE A 32 -6.74 1.65 -6.24
N GLY A 33 -6.42 2.87 -5.80
CA GLY A 33 -6.84 3.38 -4.49
C GLY A 33 -8.36 3.42 -4.36
N HIS A 34 -9.09 3.52 -5.47
CA HIS A 34 -10.54 3.54 -5.53
C HIS A 34 -11.17 2.18 -5.87
N MET A 35 -10.37 1.10 -5.94
CA MET A 35 -10.95 -0.25 -6.02
C MET A 35 -11.71 -0.55 -4.72
N ILE A 36 -12.95 -1.02 -4.87
CA ILE A 36 -13.76 -1.49 -3.75
C ILE A 36 -13.22 -2.87 -3.34
N VAL A 37 -12.72 -2.95 -2.11
CA VAL A 37 -12.13 -4.18 -1.54
C VAL A 37 -13.00 -4.76 -0.42
N THR A 38 -14.04 -4.04 -0.01
CA THR A 38 -15.06 -4.49 0.94
C THR A 38 -16.31 -3.63 0.79
N GLU A 39 -17.50 -4.20 1.00
CA GLU A 39 -18.76 -3.45 0.95
C GLU A 39 -19.01 -2.66 2.25
N ASP A 40 -18.46 -3.11 3.37
CA ASP A 40 -18.70 -2.57 4.72
C ASP A 40 -17.48 -1.80 5.28
N GLY A 41 -16.68 -1.22 4.39
CA GLY A 41 -15.46 -0.51 4.75
C GLY A 41 -15.65 0.95 5.15
N PRO A 42 -14.55 1.65 5.50
CA PRO A 42 -14.60 3.08 5.79
C PRO A 42 -14.97 3.88 4.54
N ARG A 43 -15.54 5.07 4.77
CA ARG A 43 -15.77 6.06 3.70
C ARG A 43 -14.44 6.63 3.21
N CYS A 44 -14.24 6.61 1.90
CA CYS A 44 -13.13 7.22 1.20
C CYS A 44 -13.31 8.75 1.08
N SER A 45 -12.20 9.46 0.92
CA SER A 45 -12.18 10.92 0.70
C SER A 45 -12.98 11.34 -0.54
N CYS A 46 -13.07 10.47 -1.55
CA CYS A 46 -13.87 10.69 -2.77
C CYS A 46 -15.39 10.48 -2.56
N GLY A 47 -15.82 10.07 -1.36
CA GLY A 47 -17.21 9.81 -1.01
C GLY A 47 -17.65 8.34 -1.13
N GLY A 48 -16.89 7.49 -1.83
CA GLY A 48 -17.13 6.05 -1.93
C GLY A 48 -16.93 5.29 -0.62
N ILE A 49 -17.31 4.02 -0.58
CA ILE A 49 -17.21 3.15 0.61
C ILE A 49 -16.32 1.96 0.29
N GLY A 50 -15.45 1.60 1.24
CA GLY A 50 -14.64 0.39 1.14
C GLY A 50 -13.57 0.40 0.06
N HIS A 51 -13.15 1.60 -0.36
CA HIS A 51 -12.00 1.77 -1.24
C HIS A 51 -10.69 1.37 -0.54
N LEU A 52 -9.78 0.76 -1.30
CA LEU A 52 -8.46 0.35 -0.82
C LEU A 52 -7.70 1.50 -0.12
N GLU A 53 -7.74 2.70 -0.69
CA GLU A 53 -7.08 3.89 -0.12
C GLU A 53 -7.52 4.19 1.32
N ALA A 54 -8.82 4.04 1.59
CA ALA A 54 -9.41 4.37 2.88
C ALA A 54 -8.97 3.40 3.99
N ILE A 55 -8.30 2.31 3.63
CA ILE A 55 -7.87 1.24 4.52
C ILE A 55 -6.34 1.14 4.56
N ALA A 56 -5.68 1.10 3.40
CA ALA A 56 -4.27 0.72 3.28
C ALA A 56 -3.33 1.87 2.91
N SER A 57 -3.81 3.10 2.69
CA SER A 57 -2.91 4.25 2.50
C SER A 57 -2.10 4.50 3.77
N ALA A 58 -0.91 5.10 3.64
CA ALA A 58 -0.09 5.44 4.79
C ALA A 58 -0.85 6.36 5.78
N TYR A 59 -1.67 7.27 5.23
CA TYR A 59 -2.56 8.11 6.02
C TYR A 59 -3.65 7.31 6.75
N ALA A 60 -4.33 6.38 6.06
CA ALA A 60 -5.36 5.53 6.67
C ALA A 60 -4.80 4.63 7.78
N ILE A 61 -3.62 4.06 7.57
CA ILE A 61 -2.93 3.20 8.56
C ILE A 61 -2.65 3.99 9.85
N VAL A 62 -2.00 5.15 9.74
CA VAL A 62 -1.67 6.00 10.90
C VAL A 62 -2.94 6.47 11.61
N ARG A 63 -3.93 6.95 10.85
CA ARG A 63 -5.21 7.40 11.41
C ARG A 63 -5.92 6.28 12.18
N THR A 64 -5.96 5.08 11.61
CA THR A 64 -6.62 3.92 12.24
C THR A 64 -5.87 3.49 13.50
N MET A 65 -4.54 3.44 13.45
CA MET A 65 -3.72 3.13 14.62
C MET A 65 -3.97 4.09 15.79
N ILE A 66 -3.90 5.41 15.53
CA ILE A 66 -4.13 6.43 16.56
C ILE A 66 -5.55 6.31 17.10
N GLY A 67 -6.55 6.19 16.22
CA GLY A 67 -7.96 6.10 16.61
C GLY A 67 -8.25 4.89 17.50
N LEU A 68 -7.70 3.73 17.16
CA LEU A 68 -7.86 2.52 17.98
C LEU A 68 -7.09 2.62 19.29
N SER A 69 -5.88 3.19 19.29
CA SER A 69 -5.00 3.21 20.48
C SER A 69 -5.61 3.90 21.71
N VAL A 70 -6.59 4.79 21.54
CA VAL A 70 -7.28 5.49 22.63
C VAL A 70 -7.97 4.53 23.61
N GLU A 71 -8.40 3.36 23.14
CA GLU A 71 -9.05 2.35 23.95
C GLU A 71 -8.06 1.33 24.56
N TYR A 72 -6.76 1.46 24.27
CA TYR A 72 -5.72 0.49 24.62
C TYR A 72 -4.51 1.20 25.27
N PRO A 73 -4.50 1.36 26.61
CA PRO A 73 -3.49 2.13 27.32
C PRO A 73 -2.04 1.67 27.08
N GLU A 74 -1.81 0.37 26.92
CA GLU A 74 -0.48 -0.19 26.64
C GLU A 74 0.03 0.22 25.26
N THR A 75 -0.83 0.12 24.25
CA THR A 75 -0.56 0.59 22.89
C THR A 75 -0.33 2.09 22.87
N GLU A 76 -1.19 2.89 23.52
CA GLU A 76 -1.01 4.34 23.58
C GLU A 76 0.34 4.72 24.21
N ALA A 77 0.71 4.06 25.31
CA ALA A 77 2.00 4.27 25.96
C ALA A 77 3.18 3.87 25.05
N ALA A 78 3.06 2.77 24.30
CA ALA A 78 4.07 2.35 23.33
C ALA A 78 4.26 3.38 22.21
N ILE A 79 3.16 3.87 21.62
CA ILE A 79 3.18 4.94 20.62
C ILE A 79 3.88 6.18 21.18
N ARG A 80 3.47 6.66 22.37
CA ARG A 80 4.06 7.85 22.98
C ARG A 80 5.56 7.69 23.23
N ARG A 81 6.00 6.49 23.62
CA ARG A 81 7.43 6.20 23.86
C ARG A 81 8.27 6.34 22.59
N ILE A 82 7.77 5.87 21.45
CA ILE A 82 8.51 5.88 20.18
C ILE A 82 8.32 7.17 19.36
N THR A 83 7.54 8.12 19.87
CA THR A 83 7.18 9.38 19.18
C THR A 83 7.46 10.64 20.00
N ASP A 84 8.27 10.55 21.05
CA ASP A 84 8.57 11.65 21.97
C ASP A 84 7.30 12.31 22.54
N GLY A 85 6.32 11.46 22.89
CA GLY A 85 5.03 11.87 23.47
C GLY A 85 3.98 12.35 22.45
N ARG A 86 4.32 12.43 21.17
CA ARG A 86 3.49 12.99 20.09
C ARG A 86 2.97 11.91 19.16
N ALA A 87 1.84 11.30 19.53
CA ALA A 87 1.27 10.16 18.81
C ALA A 87 1.04 10.42 17.31
N GLU A 88 0.77 11.67 16.92
CA GLU A 88 0.61 12.09 15.52
C GLU A 88 1.88 11.92 14.65
N ARG A 89 3.04 11.70 15.28
CA ARG A 89 4.31 11.46 14.59
C ARG A 89 4.58 10.00 14.25
N ILE A 90 3.72 9.08 14.67
CA ILE A 90 3.92 7.65 14.38
C ILE A 90 3.96 7.39 12.87
N THR A 91 4.93 6.61 12.44
CA THR A 91 5.09 6.22 11.03
C THR A 91 4.53 4.83 10.76
N VAL A 92 4.24 4.53 9.48
CA VAL A 92 3.82 3.18 9.06
C VAL A 92 4.88 2.14 9.44
N GLU A 93 6.16 2.45 9.22
CA GLU A 93 7.27 1.57 9.61
C GLU A 93 7.24 1.23 11.10
N GLN A 94 7.01 2.23 11.97
CA GLN A 94 6.89 2.02 13.42
C GLN A 94 5.66 1.15 13.77
N ILE A 95 4.54 1.31 13.09
CA ILE A 95 3.33 0.48 13.29
C ILE A 95 3.63 -0.98 12.94
N PHE A 96 4.30 -1.23 11.82
CA PHE A 96 4.69 -2.59 11.45
C PHE A 96 5.68 -3.21 12.45
N LYS A 97 6.62 -2.42 12.99
CA LYS A 97 7.52 -2.88 14.06
C LYS A 97 6.76 -3.23 15.34
N LEU A 98 5.84 -2.37 15.80
CA LEU A 98 5.00 -2.66 16.96
C LEU A 98 4.19 -3.95 16.77
N ALA A 99 3.66 -4.18 15.58
CA ALA A 99 2.93 -5.41 15.27
C ALA A 99 3.84 -6.66 15.38
N ALA A 100 5.07 -6.56 14.89
CA ALA A 100 6.08 -7.63 15.00
C ALA A 100 6.52 -7.86 16.45
N GLU A 101 6.48 -6.82 17.30
CA GLU A 101 6.77 -6.89 18.73
C GLU A 101 5.58 -7.38 19.58
N GLY A 102 4.41 -7.63 18.97
CA GLY A 102 3.26 -8.23 19.63
C GLY A 102 2.14 -7.26 20.05
N ASP A 103 2.21 -5.98 19.67
CA ASP A 103 1.13 -5.03 19.97
C ASP A 103 -0.15 -5.43 19.22
N GLN A 104 -1.22 -5.72 19.97
CA GLN A 104 -2.46 -6.28 19.42
C GLN A 104 -3.19 -5.31 18.48
N VAL A 105 -3.13 -4.02 18.76
CA VAL A 105 -3.77 -3.00 17.92
C VAL A 105 -3.01 -2.86 16.61
N ALA A 106 -1.68 -2.78 16.68
CA ALA A 106 -0.82 -2.74 15.51
C ALA A 106 -0.99 -3.99 14.64
N GLN A 107 -1.05 -5.19 15.25
CA GLN A 107 -1.32 -6.43 14.54
C GLN A 107 -2.67 -6.40 13.81
N ARG A 108 -3.72 -5.88 14.45
CA ARG A 108 -5.03 -5.73 13.81
C ARG A 108 -4.98 -4.78 12.62
N VAL A 109 -4.29 -3.64 12.74
CA VAL A 109 -4.12 -2.67 11.65
C VAL A 109 -3.32 -3.27 10.50
N VAL A 110 -2.17 -3.88 10.79
CA VAL A 110 -1.29 -4.51 9.79
C VAL A 110 -2.00 -5.67 9.07
N HIS A 111 -2.75 -6.50 9.80
CA HIS A 111 -3.56 -7.56 9.20
C HIS A 111 -4.58 -7.01 8.20
N GLY A 112 -5.23 -5.89 8.50
CA GLY A 112 -6.11 -5.19 7.56
C GLY A 112 -5.35 -4.77 6.28
N VAL A 113 -4.16 -4.20 6.43
CA VAL A 113 -3.32 -3.80 5.28
C VAL A 113 -3.00 -5.00 4.40
N HIS A 114 -2.43 -6.08 4.95
CA HIS A 114 -2.08 -7.28 4.17
C HIS A 114 -3.30 -7.91 3.51
N THR A 115 -4.43 -7.94 4.20
CA THR A 115 -5.67 -8.52 3.69
C THR A 115 -6.18 -7.77 2.46
N TYR A 116 -6.39 -6.46 2.58
CA TYR A 116 -7.05 -5.68 1.54
C TYR A 116 -6.10 -5.26 0.42
N LEU A 117 -4.83 -4.96 0.74
CA LEU A 117 -3.81 -4.73 -0.29
C LEU A 117 -3.50 -6.01 -1.05
N GLY A 118 -3.39 -7.16 -0.36
CA GLY A 118 -3.19 -8.46 -0.99
C GLY A 118 -4.35 -8.82 -1.93
N LEU A 119 -5.60 -8.61 -1.49
CA LEU A 119 -6.79 -8.82 -2.31
C LEU A 119 -6.78 -7.95 -3.57
N ALA A 120 -6.50 -6.66 -3.44
CA ALA A 120 -6.46 -5.76 -4.59
C ALA A 120 -5.36 -6.14 -5.59
N LEU A 121 -4.16 -6.43 -5.08
CA LEU A 121 -3.02 -6.80 -5.92
C LEU A 121 -3.20 -8.18 -6.58
N ALA A 122 -3.81 -9.15 -5.90
CA ALA A 122 -4.14 -10.43 -6.50
C ALA A 122 -5.12 -10.28 -7.68
N ASN A 123 -6.14 -9.42 -7.54
CA ASN A 123 -7.05 -9.11 -8.64
C ASN A 123 -6.33 -8.42 -9.81
N ILE A 124 -5.38 -7.52 -9.52
CA ILE A 124 -4.55 -6.89 -10.55
C ILE A 124 -3.67 -7.93 -11.26
N VAL A 125 -3.06 -8.84 -10.52
CA VAL A 125 -2.25 -9.93 -11.10
C VAL A 125 -3.09 -10.81 -12.02
N GLN A 126 -4.30 -11.19 -11.61
CA GLN A 126 -5.21 -11.97 -12.45
C GLN A 126 -5.66 -11.19 -13.70
N LEU A 127 -5.86 -9.88 -13.58
CA LEU A 127 -6.37 -9.05 -14.66
C LEU A 127 -5.32 -8.70 -15.71
N VAL A 128 -4.13 -8.28 -15.26
CA VAL A 128 -3.08 -7.79 -16.17
C VAL A 128 -1.89 -8.72 -16.25
N ASN A 129 -1.63 -9.58 -15.26
CA ASN A 129 -0.48 -10.50 -15.26
C ASN A 129 0.89 -9.78 -15.40
N PRO A 130 1.26 -8.90 -14.46
CA PRO A 130 2.55 -8.24 -14.48
C PRO A 130 3.67 -9.21 -14.05
N SER A 131 4.87 -9.04 -14.58
CA SER A 131 6.05 -9.80 -14.12
C SER A 131 6.59 -9.28 -12.79
N MET A 132 6.21 -8.06 -12.40
CA MET A 132 6.67 -7.43 -11.16
C MET A 132 5.66 -6.41 -10.65
N ILE A 133 5.47 -6.38 -9.33
CA ILE A 133 4.83 -5.31 -8.58
C ILE A 133 5.91 -4.56 -7.79
N ILE A 134 5.96 -3.24 -7.94
CA ILE A 134 6.88 -2.36 -7.23
C ILE A 134 6.08 -1.49 -6.26
N LEU A 135 6.40 -1.56 -4.97
CA LEU A 135 5.79 -0.74 -3.93
C LEU A 135 6.67 0.48 -3.64
N GLY A 136 6.09 1.67 -3.66
CA GLY A 136 6.77 2.92 -3.34
C GLY A 136 6.00 3.77 -2.35
N GLY A 137 6.62 4.87 -1.94
CA GLY A 137 6.04 5.81 -0.99
C GLY A 137 6.20 5.42 0.49
N PRO A 138 5.82 6.30 1.43
CA PRO A 138 6.03 6.09 2.86
C PRO A 138 5.44 4.80 3.44
N GLY A 139 4.33 4.31 2.88
CA GLY A 139 3.73 3.05 3.31
C GLY A 139 4.59 1.83 2.97
N ALA A 140 5.41 1.91 1.92
CA ALA A 140 6.32 0.84 1.54
C ALA A 140 7.58 0.77 2.43
N ASN A 141 7.86 1.79 3.27
CA ASN A 141 9.04 1.83 4.13
C ASN A 141 9.03 0.76 5.25
N ALA A 142 7.91 0.05 5.45
CA ALA A 142 7.85 -1.13 6.31
C ALA A 142 8.71 -2.30 5.79
N GLY A 143 9.19 -2.24 4.54
CA GLY A 143 10.15 -3.20 3.99
C GLY A 143 9.63 -4.63 4.01
N GLU A 144 10.46 -5.57 4.45
CA GLU A 144 10.11 -7.01 4.49
C GLU A 144 8.91 -7.35 5.38
N LEU A 145 8.63 -6.52 6.41
CA LEU A 145 7.42 -6.70 7.24
C LEU A 145 6.13 -6.46 6.43
N LEU A 146 6.20 -5.69 5.34
CA LEU A 146 5.13 -5.55 4.37
C LEU A 146 5.26 -6.55 3.22
N ILE A 147 6.44 -6.63 2.59
CA ILE A 147 6.64 -7.31 1.31
C ILE A 147 6.43 -8.81 1.41
N ALA A 148 7.04 -9.49 2.39
CA ALA A 148 6.98 -10.95 2.45
C ALA A 148 5.55 -11.46 2.70
N PRO A 149 4.81 -10.98 3.74
CA PRO A 149 3.43 -11.43 3.96
C PRO A 149 2.49 -11.01 2.83
N LEU A 150 2.72 -9.84 2.21
CA LEU A 150 1.93 -9.40 1.07
C LEU A 150 2.16 -10.29 -0.16
N SER A 151 3.41 -10.66 -0.42
CA SER A 151 3.77 -11.58 -1.50
C SER A 151 3.11 -12.94 -1.30
N GLU A 152 3.24 -13.53 -0.11
CA GLU A 152 2.56 -14.77 0.25
C GLU A 152 1.05 -14.67 0.00
N ARG A 153 0.43 -13.59 0.50
CA ARG A 153 -1.01 -13.36 0.33
C ARG A 153 -1.44 -13.26 -1.13
N ILE A 154 -0.65 -12.63 -1.99
CA ILE A 154 -0.94 -12.56 -3.42
C ILE A 154 -0.88 -13.96 -4.04
N HIS A 155 0.16 -14.75 -3.72
CA HIS A 155 0.31 -16.10 -4.27
C HIS A 155 -0.82 -17.04 -3.83
N GLU A 156 -1.31 -16.92 -2.59
CA GLU A 156 -2.47 -17.68 -2.09
C GLU A 156 -3.77 -17.39 -2.87
N LEU A 157 -3.94 -16.15 -3.32
CA LEU A 157 -5.19 -15.68 -3.93
C LEU A 157 -5.20 -15.81 -5.46
N CYS A 158 -4.04 -15.95 -6.09
CA CYS A 158 -3.89 -16.01 -7.54
C CYS A 158 -3.89 -17.46 -8.07
N LEU A 159 -4.19 -17.61 -9.36
CA LEU A 159 -3.86 -18.84 -10.08
C LEU A 159 -2.34 -19.04 -10.04
N PRO A 160 -1.83 -20.26 -9.76
CA PRO A 160 -0.39 -20.50 -9.71
C PRO A 160 0.36 -20.03 -10.96
N GLU A 161 -0.22 -20.19 -12.14
CA GLU A 161 0.39 -19.79 -13.42
C GLU A 161 0.57 -18.27 -13.54
N ALA A 162 -0.32 -17.49 -12.91
CA ALA A 162 -0.29 -16.03 -12.91
C ALA A 162 0.68 -15.46 -11.86
N SER A 163 0.95 -16.19 -10.77
CA SER A 163 1.77 -15.70 -9.66
C SER A 163 3.16 -16.33 -9.55
N GLN A 164 3.39 -17.54 -10.06
CA GLN A 164 4.66 -18.28 -9.87
C GLN A 164 5.93 -17.53 -10.28
N SER A 165 5.82 -16.60 -11.24
CA SER A 165 6.94 -15.78 -11.73
C SER A 165 6.88 -14.32 -11.28
N LEU A 166 5.83 -13.95 -10.53
CA LEU A 166 5.62 -12.62 -10.03
C LEU A 166 6.68 -12.27 -8.99
N ARG A 167 7.26 -11.08 -9.12
CA ARG A 167 8.14 -10.51 -8.10
C ARG A 167 7.45 -9.33 -7.43
N VAL A 168 7.46 -9.29 -6.10
CA VAL A 168 7.04 -8.13 -5.32
C VAL A 168 8.29 -7.50 -4.73
N ALA A 169 8.50 -6.20 -4.95
CA ALA A 169 9.69 -5.51 -4.51
C ALA A 169 9.38 -4.08 -4.04
N GLN A 170 10.25 -3.52 -3.22
CA GLN A 170 10.22 -2.11 -2.87
C GLN A 170 10.99 -1.28 -3.90
N SER A 171 10.51 -0.08 -4.19
CA SER A 171 11.19 0.90 -5.04
C SER A 171 12.52 1.32 -4.44
N SER A 172 13.60 1.25 -5.23
CA SER A 172 14.92 1.74 -4.86
C SER A 172 15.07 3.26 -4.97
N LEU A 173 14.12 3.94 -5.62
CA LEU A 173 14.16 5.39 -5.84
C LEU A 173 13.64 6.20 -4.63
N GLY A 174 13.07 5.54 -3.62
CA GLY A 174 12.61 6.21 -2.40
C GLY A 174 11.65 7.39 -2.68
N SER A 175 11.91 8.52 -2.03
CA SER A 175 11.14 9.77 -2.18
C SER A 175 11.30 10.42 -3.55
N GLU A 176 12.34 10.08 -4.31
CA GLU A 176 12.64 10.69 -5.60
C GLU A 176 11.82 10.06 -6.74
N ALA A 177 11.19 8.90 -6.52
CA ALA A 177 10.46 8.17 -7.55
C ALA A 177 9.44 9.03 -8.33
N PRO A 178 8.60 9.87 -7.68
CA PRO A 178 7.65 10.73 -8.39
C PRO A 178 8.34 11.79 -9.25
N LEU A 179 9.43 12.39 -8.76
CA LEU A 179 10.17 13.43 -9.48
C LEU A 179 10.87 12.83 -10.71
N VAL A 180 11.58 11.71 -10.53
CA VAL A 180 12.24 11.00 -11.62
C VAL A 180 11.22 10.55 -12.67
N GLY A 181 10.07 10.02 -12.25
CA GLY A 181 8.98 9.64 -13.15
C GLY A 181 8.43 10.81 -13.94
N ALA A 182 8.15 11.95 -13.29
CA ALA A 182 7.64 13.15 -13.93
C ALA A 182 8.63 13.72 -14.98
N VAL A 183 9.92 13.79 -14.64
CA VAL A 183 10.96 14.23 -15.59
C VAL A 183 11.06 13.25 -16.75
N THR A 184 11.05 11.94 -16.49
CA THR A 184 11.11 10.93 -17.56
C THR A 184 9.93 11.04 -18.52
N LEU A 185 8.72 11.28 -18.01
CA LEU A 185 7.54 11.51 -18.84
C LEU A 185 7.66 12.78 -19.68
N ALA A 186 8.08 13.90 -19.08
CA ALA A 186 8.28 15.16 -19.82
C ALA A 186 9.33 15.04 -20.93
N LEU A 187 10.36 14.19 -20.72
CA LEU A 187 11.40 13.92 -21.72
C LEU A 187 10.94 12.98 -22.84
N GLN A 188 9.88 12.19 -22.65
CA GLN A 188 9.35 11.30 -23.70
C GLN A 188 8.57 12.06 -24.79
N ASP A 189 8.12 13.27 -24.49
CA ASP A 189 7.34 14.13 -25.40
C ASP A 189 8.23 15.14 -26.17
N LEU A 190 9.56 15.07 -26.00
CA LEU A 190 10.57 15.85 -26.74
C LEU A 190 11.13 15.05 -27.93
#